data_AF-A0A1V9ZBN5-F1
#
_entry.id   AF-A0A1V9ZBN5-F1
#
_cell.length_a   1.000
_cell.length_b   1.000
_cell.length_c   1.000
_cell.angle_alpha   90.00
_cell.angle_beta   90.00
_cell.angle_gamma   90.00
#
_symmetry.space_group_name_H-M   'P 1'
#
loop_
_entity.id
_entity.type
_entity.pdbx_description
1 polymer ?
#
loop_
_entity_poly.entity_id
_entity_poly.type
_entity_poly.pdbx_seq_one_letter_code
_entity_poly.pdbx_strand_id
1 'polypeptide(L)'
;MFIHISLKMKVHSGPPLPHQNLVYSMWYLSHFAPYFAKDLLWPEYNTSGYQNFLIDCVNVFLELSINITLSQAVMQSGYNTPNGAAKVHPAYPMSIMLNTLSSIECAIINLRNTTTFFIYLPTQYYWVNFDQTWELAHSIRRQLRCRKKYSLNDAVYLETILRNVNWNDFFTPANKIDGLLFLGITQSGAGQLWLQNTAIVSTTIAEEYTIAWWPGNFAYDLFLGKYCNGSILPTASNYYINKYCDGINATSIEAVSGFTDSSGYVTQQRAAIQKALGPILSTNLWVVPVPKPLSKLIATLLSSFHDTIMSMKWSPFIPYPVLQSIVLTPHSPHWNEDYLYYGGNPLCLYGTAQTSFKHLLHSMMIAQINFL
;
A
#
# COMPACT_ATOMS: atom_id res chain seq x y z
N MET A 1 -20.63 27.04 0.19
CA MET A 1 -22.02 26.62 0.45
C MET A 1 -22.58 27.59 1.49
N PHE A 2 -23.32 28.62 1.07
CA PHE A 2 -23.96 29.56 2.00
C PHE A 2 -25.32 28.99 2.40
N ILE A 3 -25.52 28.72 3.69
CA ILE A 3 -26.82 28.31 4.22
C ILE A 3 -27.71 29.55 4.27
N HIS A 4 -28.73 29.61 3.42
CA HIS A 4 -29.67 30.72 3.40
C HIS A 4 -30.73 30.53 4.47
N ILE A 5 -30.58 31.20 5.62
CA ILE A 5 -31.59 31.22 6.69
C ILE A 5 -32.52 32.41 6.43
N SER A 6 -33.74 32.14 5.94
CA SER A 6 -34.77 33.17 5.81
C SER A 6 -35.59 33.27 7.09
N LEU A 7 -35.25 34.23 7.95
CA LEU A 7 -36.07 34.62 9.10
C LEU A 7 -37.14 35.63 8.66
N LYS A 8 -38.41 35.20 8.60
CA LYS A 8 -39.55 36.13 8.49
C LYS A 8 -39.79 36.80 9.84
N MET A 9 -39.25 38.00 10.05
CA MET A 9 -39.58 38.83 11.20
C MET A 9 -40.78 39.71 10.87
N LYS A 10 -41.85 39.59 11.66
CA LYS A 10 -43.03 40.46 11.57
C LYS A 10 -42.73 41.74 12.35
N VAL A 11 -42.29 42.79 11.65
CA VAL A 11 -41.98 44.09 12.26
C VAL A 11 -43.30 44.79 12.64
N HIS A 12 -43.50 45.05 13.93
CA HIS A 12 -44.57 45.96 14.38
C HIS A 12 -44.15 47.40 14.07
N SER A 13 -44.97 48.11 13.30
CA SER A 13 -44.75 49.49 12.88
C SER A 13 -45.13 50.47 14.01
N GLY A 14 -44.14 50.83 14.83
CA GLY A 14 -44.16 51.99 15.72
C GLY A 14 -42.75 52.58 15.80
N PRO A 15 -42.57 53.89 16.07
CA PRO A 15 -41.24 54.50 16.13
C PRO A 15 -40.40 53.80 17.20
N PRO A 16 -39.25 53.19 16.86
CA PRO A 16 -38.46 52.44 17.82
C PRO A 16 -37.85 53.41 18.83
N LEU A 17 -38.17 53.22 20.10
CA LEU A 17 -37.46 53.91 21.18
C LEU A 17 -35.97 53.51 21.10
N PRO A 18 -35.01 54.42 21.31
CA PRO A 18 -33.57 54.14 21.15
C PRO A 18 -33.08 52.93 21.97
N HIS A 19 -33.73 52.66 23.11
CA HIS A 19 -33.47 51.49 23.94
C HIS A 19 -33.84 50.16 23.28
N GLN A 20 -34.88 50.12 22.44
CA GLN A 20 -35.28 48.90 21.72
C GLN A 20 -34.26 48.51 20.65
N ASN A 21 -33.74 49.48 19.90
CA ASN A 21 -32.68 49.23 18.90
C ASN A 21 -31.40 48.69 19.54
N LEU A 22 -31.05 49.18 20.74
CA LEU A 22 -29.92 48.69 21.53
C LEU A 22 -30.14 47.24 21.99
N VAL A 23 -31.33 46.91 22.48
CA VAL A 23 -31.69 45.54 22.89
C VAL A 23 -31.65 44.58 21.70
N TYR A 24 -32.21 44.94 20.55
CA TYR A 24 -32.15 44.09 19.35
C TYR A 24 -30.73 43.94 18.81
N SER A 25 -29.90 44.98 18.89
CA SER A 25 -28.50 44.92 18.48
C SER A 25 -27.67 44.04 19.42
N MET A 26 -27.87 44.15 20.74
CA MET A 26 -27.21 43.28 21.72
C MET A 26 -27.67 41.83 21.57
N TRP A 27 -28.97 41.60 21.34
CA TRP A 27 -29.51 40.27 21.07
C TRP A 27 -28.89 39.68 19.80
N TYR A 28 -28.84 40.44 18.71
CA TYR A 28 -28.20 40.03 17.45
C TYR A 28 -26.74 39.66 17.66
N LEU A 29 -25.94 40.52 18.30
CA LEU A 29 -24.53 40.24 18.58
C LEU A 29 -24.36 39.01 19.46
N SER A 30 -25.22 38.80 20.47
CA SER A 30 -25.15 37.62 21.34
C SER A 30 -25.46 36.31 20.60
N HIS A 31 -26.40 36.34 19.64
CA HIS A 31 -26.78 35.16 18.86
C HIS A 31 -25.72 34.80 17.81
N PHE A 32 -25.06 35.80 17.22
CA PHE A 32 -24.05 35.60 16.18
C PHE A 32 -22.63 35.48 16.73
N ALA A 33 -22.36 35.88 17.98
CA ALA A 33 -21.07 35.70 18.66
C ALA A 33 -20.45 34.30 18.50
N PRO A 34 -21.17 33.17 18.68
CA PRO A 34 -20.56 31.84 18.51
C PRO A 34 -20.17 31.52 17.06
N TYR A 35 -20.82 32.13 16.06
CA TYR A 35 -20.46 31.95 14.64
C TYR A 35 -19.17 32.71 14.31
N PHE A 36 -19.00 33.91 14.86
CA PHE A 36 -17.78 34.71 14.67
C PHE A 36 -16.64 34.35 15.62
N ALA A 37 -16.82 33.37 16.49
CA ALA A 37 -15.75 32.91 17.39
C ALA A 37 -14.56 32.31 16.62
N LYS A 38 -14.77 31.90 15.36
CA LYS A 38 -13.75 31.31 14.46
C LYS A 38 -14.01 31.74 13.01
N ASP A 39 -12.95 31.78 12.20
CA ASP A 39 -13.02 32.13 10.77
C ASP A 39 -13.85 31.15 9.91
N LEU A 40 -14.24 30.02 10.49
CA LEU A 40 -15.06 29.00 9.83
C LEU A 40 -16.55 29.37 9.75
N LEU A 41 -17.00 30.39 10.49
CA LEU A 41 -18.42 30.75 10.63
C LEU A 41 -19.31 29.57 11.09
N TRP A 42 -18.70 28.56 11.71
CA TRP A 42 -19.34 27.35 12.19
C TRP A 42 -19.36 27.39 13.72
N PRO A 43 -20.54 27.58 14.34
CA PRO A 43 -20.66 27.69 15.79
C PRO A 43 -20.26 26.37 16.44
N GLU A 44 -19.55 26.46 17.57
CA GLU A 44 -19.18 25.31 18.41
C GLU A 44 -18.27 24.25 17.73
N TYR A 45 -17.72 24.57 16.55
CA TYR A 45 -16.77 23.68 15.87
C TYR A 45 -15.58 23.34 16.78
N ASN A 46 -15.23 22.06 16.88
CA ASN A 46 -14.09 21.58 17.65
C ASN A 46 -13.17 20.71 16.78
N THR A 47 -11.87 20.76 17.05
CA THR A 47 -10.86 19.98 16.30
C THR A 47 -10.82 18.53 16.75
N SER A 48 -11.33 18.22 17.94
CA SER A 48 -11.34 16.89 18.54
C SER A 48 -12.43 15.94 17.99
N GLY A 49 -13.54 16.49 17.50
CA GLY A 49 -14.71 15.73 17.05
C GLY A 49 -15.20 16.16 15.66
N TYR A 50 -15.58 17.43 15.47
CA TYR A 50 -16.14 17.93 14.20
C TYR A 50 -15.15 17.83 13.03
N GLN A 51 -13.87 18.15 13.28
CA GLN A 51 -12.84 18.01 12.25
C GLN A 51 -12.66 16.55 11.81
N ASN A 52 -12.61 15.62 12.77
CA ASN A 52 -12.48 14.20 12.47
C ASN A 52 -13.72 13.65 11.74
N PHE A 53 -14.92 14.11 12.11
CA PHE A 53 -16.16 13.78 11.40
C PHE A 53 -16.10 14.18 9.92
N LEU A 54 -15.69 15.41 9.63
CA LEU A 54 -15.56 15.90 8.26
C LEU A 54 -14.55 15.09 7.46
N ILE A 55 -13.38 14.80 8.03
CA ILE A 55 -12.34 14.02 7.35
C ILE A 55 -12.85 12.60 7.07
N ASP A 56 -13.48 11.95 8.04
CA ASP A 56 -14.02 10.60 7.86
C ASP A 56 -15.11 10.57 6.78
N CYS A 57 -16.02 11.56 6.77
CA CYS A 57 -17.06 11.68 5.73
C CYS A 57 -16.44 11.81 4.33
N VAL A 58 -15.46 12.71 4.19
CA VAL A 58 -14.77 12.91 2.91
C VAL A 58 -14.05 11.64 2.46
N ASN A 59 -13.36 10.94 3.37
CA ASN A 59 -12.66 9.70 3.05
C ASN A 59 -13.63 8.62 2.54
N VAL A 60 -14.79 8.46 3.17
CA VAL A 60 -15.82 7.49 2.72
C VAL A 60 -16.42 7.90 1.37
N PHE A 61 -16.70 9.18 1.17
CA PHE A 61 -17.30 9.65 -0.09
C PHE A 61 -16.34 9.60 -1.27
N LEU A 62 -15.03 9.80 -1.04
CA LEU A 62 -13.99 9.61 -2.05
C LEU A 62 -13.99 8.17 -2.60
N GLU A 63 -14.27 7.17 -1.76
CA GLU A 63 -14.36 5.77 -2.21
C GLU A 63 -15.61 5.49 -3.05
N LEU A 64 -16.73 6.10 -2.67
CA LEU A 64 -18.01 5.83 -3.30
C LEU A 64 -18.21 6.61 -4.61
N SER A 65 -17.41 7.65 -4.87
CA SER A 65 -17.52 8.50 -6.08
C SER A 65 -18.95 9.02 -6.34
N ILE A 66 -19.69 9.32 -5.26
CA ILE A 66 -21.08 9.79 -5.30
C ILE A 66 -21.18 11.23 -4.77
N ASN A 67 -22.09 12.02 -5.36
CA ASN A 67 -22.39 13.37 -4.89
C ASN A 67 -23.38 13.31 -3.72
N ILE A 68 -22.88 13.40 -2.49
CA ILE A 68 -23.67 13.43 -1.25
C ILE A 68 -23.56 14.80 -0.56
N THR A 69 -24.66 15.26 0.04
CA THR A 69 -24.61 16.44 0.92
C THR A 69 -24.23 16.05 2.33
N LEU A 70 -23.46 16.88 3.05
CA LEU A 70 -22.96 16.54 4.39
C LEU A 70 -24.08 16.23 5.39
N SER A 71 -25.27 16.80 5.21
CA SER A 71 -26.46 16.52 6.03
C SER A 71 -27.01 15.10 5.85
N GLN A 72 -26.56 14.38 4.82
CA GLN A 72 -26.93 12.99 4.52
C GLN A 72 -25.79 12.02 4.87
N ALA A 73 -24.68 12.52 5.42
CA ALA A 73 -23.55 11.70 5.83
C ALA A 73 -23.86 10.94 7.12
N VAL A 74 -23.75 9.61 7.07
CA VAL A 74 -23.96 8.75 8.24
C VAL A 74 -22.67 8.00 8.53
N MET A 75 -22.11 8.25 9.72
CA MET A 75 -20.86 7.64 10.16
C MET A 75 -21.08 6.71 11.34
N GLN A 76 -20.52 5.50 11.28
CA GLN A 76 -20.51 4.54 12.39
C GLN A 76 -19.39 4.87 13.40
N SER A 77 -19.42 6.09 13.93
CA SER A 77 -18.45 6.60 14.91
C SER A 77 -19.13 7.64 15.81
N GLY A 78 -18.85 7.62 17.11
CA GLY A 78 -19.23 8.70 18.02
C GLY A 78 -18.17 9.79 18.02
N TYR A 79 -18.55 11.04 17.72
CA TYR A 79 -17.62 12.21 17.68
C TYR A 79 -17.75 13.11 18.93
N ASN A 80 -18.43 12.61 19.96
CA ASN A 80 -18.75 13.34 21.18
C ASN A 80 -17.60 13.32 22.22
N THR A 81 -16.57 12.51 21.96
CA THR A 81 -15.30 12.46 22.71
C THR A 81 -14.15 12.81 21.77
N PRO A 82 -12.96 13.19 22.27
CA PRO A 82 -11.77 13.32 21.44
C PRO A 82 -11.44 11.95 20.82
N ASN A 83 -11.98 11.68 19.64
CA ASN A 83 -11.57 10.52 18.88
C ASN A 83 -10.18 10.80 18.32
N GLY A 84 -9.32 9.78 18.40
CA GLY A 84 -8.02 9.78 17.75
C GLY A 84 -8.15 9.93 16.23
N ALA A 85 -6.98 9.98 15.58
CA ALA A 85 -6.77 10.26 14.16
C ALA A 85 -7.89 9.80 13.21
N ALA A 86 -8.18 10.64 12.21
CA ALA A 86 -9.14 10.34 11.15
C ALA A 86 -8.91 8.96 10.53
N LYS A 87 -10.00 8.26 10.24
CA LYS A 87 -9.99 6.92 9.68
C LYS A 87 -9.69 7.03 8.19
N VAL A 88 -8.49 6.61 7.80
CA VAL A 88 -8.14 6.36 6.41
C VAL A 88 -8.46 4.89 6.13
N HIS A 89 -9.24 4.62 5.09
CA HIS A 89 -9.51 3.24 4.73
C HIS A 89 -8.21 2.59 4.22
N PRO A 90 -7.75 1.49 4.85
CA PRO A 90 -6.41 0.95 4.60
C PRO A 90 -6.22 0.43 3.17
N ALA A 91 -7.31 0.11 2.46
CA ALA A 91 -7.25 -0.37 1.09
C ALA A 91 -7.37 0.74 0.04
N TYR A 92 -7.73 1.97 0.41
CA TYR A 92 -7.94 3.05 -0.56
C TYR A 92 -6.68 3.42 -1.36
N PRO A 93 -5.49 3.61 -0.75
CA PRO A 93 -4.26 3.87 -1.51
C PRO A 93 -3.93 2.73 -2.50
N MET A 94 -4.16 1.48 -2.09
CA MET A 94 -3.96 0.31 -2.94
C MET A 94 -4.98 0.29 -4.09
N SER A 95 -6.22 0.71 -3.85
CA SER A 95 -7.23 0.83 -4.91
C SER A 95 -6.87 1.88 -5.96
N ILE A 96 -6.30 3.01 -5.56
CA ILE A 96 -5.79 4.05 -6.47
C ILE A 96 -4.62 3.49 -7.28
N MET A 97 -3.66 2.83 -6.62
CA MET A 97 -2.50 2.24 -7.30
C MET A 97 -2.91 1.20 -8.35
N LEU A 98 -3.91 0.37 -8.04
CA LEU A 98 -4.33 -0.74 -8.92
C LEU A 98 -5.33 -0.34 -10.01
N ASN A 99 -6.12 0.71 -9.81
CA ASN A 99 -7.18 1.09 -10.77
C ASN A 99 -6.92 2.42 -11.48
N THR A 100 -6.32 3.39 -10.78
CA THR A 100 -6.20 4.77 -11.27
C THR A 100 -4.80 5.08 -11.81
N LEU A 101 -3.76 4.52 -11.17
CA LEU A 101 -2.35 4.73 -11.53
C LEU A 101 -1.74 3.54 -12.29
N SER A 102 -2.58 2.71 -12.91
CA SER A 102 -2.14 1.48 -13.58
C SER A 102 -1.58 1.69 -14.99
N SER A 103 -1.54 2.94 -15.49
CA SER A 103 -1.04 3.24 -16.83
C SER A 103 0.49 3.21 -16.87
N ILE A 104 1.03 2.74 -17.99
CA ILE A 104 2.49 2.62 -18.19
C ILE A 104 3.13 4.01 -18.23
N GLU A 105 2.45 4.98 -18.83
CA GLU A 105 2.88 6.38 -18.91
C GLU A 105 3.01 7.00 -17.52
N CYS A 106 2.03 6.73 -16.65
CA CYS A 106 2.08 7.17 -15.27
C CYS A 106 3.27 6.55 -14.54
N ALA A 107 3.54 5.27 -14.74
CA ALA A 107 4.71 4.60 -14.15
C ALA A 107 6.03 5.21 -14.63
N ILE A 108 6.22 5.44 -15.93
CA ILE A 108 7.45 6.01 -16.50
C ILE A 108 7.68 7.44 -15.99
N ILE A 109 6.65 8.29 -16.01
CA ILE A 109 6.76 9.67 -15.52
C ILE A 109 7.17 9.70 -14.05
N ASN A 110 6.52 8.85 -13.23
CA ASN A 110 6.84 8.79 -11.82
C ASN A 110 8.23 8.20 -11.57
N LEU A 111 8.67 7.19 -12.33
CA LEU A 111 10.02 6.64 -12.23
C LEU A 111 11.09 7.71 -12.52
N ARG A 112 10.90 8.49 -13.59
CA ARG A 112 11.82 9.60 -13.96
C ARG A 112 11.88 10.72 -12.94
N ASN A 113 10.79 10.95 -12.21
CA ASN A 113 10.70 11.94 -11.14
C ASN A 113 11.04 11.40 -9.74
N THR A 114 11.25 10.08 -9.61
CA THR A 114 11.57 9.46 -8.33
C THR A 114 13.08 9.54 -8.07
N THR A 115 13.45 9.85 -6.83
CA THR A 115 14.84 9.88 -6.38
C THR A 115 15.32 8.45 -6.06
N THR A 116 16.19 8.25 -5.06
CA THR A 116 16.80 6.95 -4.71
C THR A 116 15.82 5.82 -4.33
N PHE A 117 14.52 6.11 -4.22
CA PHE A 117 13.50 5.13 -3.84
C PHE A 117 13.28 4.00 -4.86
N PHE A 118 13.75 4.12 -6.11
CA PHE A 118 13.60 3.07 -7.11
C PHE A 118 14.26 1.74 -6.70
N ILE A 119 15.29 1.74 -5.85
CA ILE A 119 15.92 0.48 -5.37
C ILE A 119 14.94 -0.36 -4.55
N TYR A 120 13.97 0.31 -3.89
CA TYR A 120 12.96 -0.31 -3.05
C TYR A 120 11.70 -0.71 -3.84
N LEU A 121 11.70 -0.59 -5.17
CA LEU A 121 10.63 -1.15 -5.98
C LEU A 121 10.54 -2.67 -5.68
N PRO A 122 9.36 -3.18 -5.32
CA PRO A 122 9.17 -4.61 -5.01
C PRO A 122 9.19 -5.51 -6.27
N THR A 123 10.10 -5.22 -7.21
CA THR A 123 10.40 -6.01 -8.41
C THR A 123 11.59 -6.92 -8.21
N GLN A 124 11.43 -8.21 -8.53
CA GLN A 124 12.57 -9.08 -8.75
C GLN A 124 13.05 -8.96 -10.20
N TYR A 125 14.28 -8.49 -10.37
CA TYR A 125 14.94 -8.50 -11.67
C TYR A 125 15.53 -9.88 -11.95
N TYR A 126 15.34 -10.37 -13.17
CA TYR A 126 15.91 -11.63 -13.66
C TYR A 126 17.05 -11.40 -14.64
N TRP A 127 17.10 -10.23 -15.26
CA TRP A 127 18.16 -9.82 -16.16
C TRP A 127 18.59 -8.39 -15.85
N VAL A 128 19.86 -8.10 -16.11
CA VAL A 128 20.35 -6.73 -16.07
C VAL A 128 19.92 -5.98 -17.32
N ASN A 129 20.05 -6.58 -18.50
CA ASN A 129 19.85 -5.95 -19.80
C ASN A 129 18.87 -6.74 -20.69
N PHE A 130 18.29 -6.06 -21.68
CA PHE A 130 17.29 -6.65 -22.60
C PHE A 130 17.84 -7.82 -23.42
N ASP A 131 19.13 -7.83 -23.75
CA ASP A 131 19.78 -8.94 -24.47
C ASP A 131 19.99 -10.19 -23.60
N GLN A 132 19.60 -10.15 -22.33
CA GLN A 132 19.71 -11.25 -21.36
C GLN A 132 21.16 -11.76 -21.17
N THR A 133 22.17 -10.90 -21.34
CA THR A 133 23.58 -11.30 -21.22
C THR A 133 23.97 -11.52 -19.76
N TRP A 134 23.42 -10.71 -18.85
CA TRP A 134 23.66 -10.84 -17.42
C TRP A 134 22.37 -11.26 -16.71
N GLU A 135 22.42 -12.43 -16.09
CA GLU A 135 21.31 -13.03 -15.35
C GLU A 135 21.40 -12.69 -13.87
N LEU A 136 20.27 -12.43 -13.21
CA LEU A 136 20.20 -12.04 -11.80
C LEU A 136 19.46 -13.05 -10.92
N ALA A 137 18.77 -14.06 -11.49
CA ALA A 137 18.07 -15.01 -10.65
C ALA A 137 19.04 -15.85 -9.80
N HIS A 138 18.67 -16.08 -8.54
CA HIS A 138 19.53 -16.76 -7.56
C HIS A 138 19.72 -18.27 -7.83
N SER A 139 19.02 -18.85 -8.80
CA SER A 139 19.20 -20.26 -9.17
C SER A 139 18.91 -20.49 -10.65
N ILE A 140 19.58 -21.49 -11.23
CA ILE A 140 19.38 -21.92 -12.63
C ILE A 140 17.91 -22.32 -12.87
N ARG A 141 17.29 -23.05 -11.93
CA ARG A 141 15.88 -23.44 -12.05
C ARG A 141 14.95 -22.22 -12.13
N ARG A 142 15.20 -21.18 -11.32
CA ARG A 142 14.44 -19.92 -11.38
C ARG A 142 14.69 -19.22 -12.71
N GLN A 143 15.95 -19.11 -13.13
CA GLN A 143 16.32 -18.48 -14.38
C GLN A 143 15.62 -19.11 -15.60
N LEU A 144 15.60 -20.45 -15.67
CA LEU A 144 14.89 -21.19 -16.73
C LEU A 144 13.37 -20.95 -16.70
N ARG A 145 12.77 -20.90 -15.51
CA ARG A 145 11.36 -20.54 -15.35
C ARG A 145 11.10 -19.11 -15.85
N CYS A 146 12.00 -18.18 -15.57
CA CYS A 146 11.87 -16.79 -15.97
C CYS A 146 11.98 -16.62 -17.47
N ARG A 147 12.95 -17.26 -18.13
CA ARG A 147 13.04 -17.30 -19.59
C ARG A 147 11.73 -17.80 -20.24
N LYS A 148 11.08 -18.79 -19.64
CA LYS A 148 9.82 -19.37 -20.17
C LYS A 148 8.59 -18.49 -19.94
N LYS A 149 8.52 -17.77 -18.81
CA LYS A 149 7.28 -17.10 -18.36
C LYS A 149 7.30 -15.58 -18.38
N TYR A 150 8.48 -14.96 -18.32
CA TYR A 150 8.65 -13.52 -18.07
C TYR A 150 9.57 -12.80 -19.05
N SER A 151 10.05 -13.48 -20.11
CA SER A 151 10.93 -12.86 -21.09
C SER A 151 10.30 -11.68 -21.83
N LEU A 152 8.98 -11.64 -21.95
CA LEU A 152 8.21 -10.56 -22.58
C LEU A 152 7.74 -9.47 -21.60
N ASN A 153 8.18 -9.52 -20.34
CA ASN A 153 7.82 -8.54 -19.32
C ASN A 153 9.03 -7.63 -19.10
N ASP A 154 8.97 -6.38 -19.57
CA ASP A 154 10.15 -5.52 -19.52
C ASP A 154 10.47 -5.04 -18.10
N ALA A 155 9.52 -5.11 -17.16
CA ALA A 155 9.80 -4.76 -15.77
C ALA A 155 10.72 -5.74 -15.04
N VAL A 156 10.89 -6.98 -15.52
CA VAL A 156 11.85 -7.91 -14.91
C VAL A 156 13.29 -7.70 -15.38
N TYR A 157 13.53 -6.69 -16.22
CA TYR A 157 14.83 -6.23 -16.68
C TYR A 157 15.23 -4.97 -15.91
N LEU A 158 16.41 -4.98 -15.30
CA LEU A 158 16.89 -3.83 -14.54
C LEU A 158 17.16 -2.61 -15.45
N GLU A 159 17.52 -2.85 -16.70
CA GLU A 159 17.73 -1.83 -17.74
C GLU A 159 16.53 -0.89 -17.89
N THR A 160 15.30 -1.38 -17.75
CA THR A 160 14.08 -0.57 -17.78
C THR A 160 14.09 0.52 -16.71
N ILE A 161 14.59 0.22 -15.51
CA ILE A 161 14.74 1.23 -14.46
C ILE A 161 15.93 2.12 -14.76
N LEU A 162 17.07 1.55 -15.15
CA LEU A 162 18.30 2.31 -15.39
C LEU A 162 18.15 3.35 -16.52
N ARG A 163 17.30 3.09 -17.52
CA ARG A 163 16.96 4.07 -18.57
C ARG A 163 16.03 5.19 -18.11
N ASN A 164 15.32 5.00 -17.00
CA ASN A 164 14.27 5.91 -16.51
C ASN A 164 14.60 6.55 -15.15
N VAL A 165 15.85 6.53 -14.71
CA VAL A 165 16.30 7.15 -13.45
C VAL A 165 17.40 8.16 -13.68
N ASN A 166 17.52 9.12 -12.76
CA ASN A 166 18.66 10.02 -12.74
C ASN A 166 19.91 9.26 -12.26
N TRP A 167 20.89 9.09 -13.14
CA TRP A 167 22.13 8.37 -12.82
C TRP A 167 22.93 9.04 -11.69
N ASN A 168 22.90 10.36 -11.55
CA ASN A 168 23.62 11.03 -10.46
C ASN A 168 23.03 10.67 -9.08
N ASP A 169 21.70 10.53 -9.00
CA ASP A 169 21.02 10.09 -7.77
C ASP A 169 21.20 8.58 -7.54
N PHE A 170 21.31 7.81 -8.63
CA PHE A 170 21.54 6.37 -8.58
C PHE A 170 22.93 6.05 -7.99
N PHE A 171 23.97 6.70 -8.50
CA PHE A 171 25.38 6.47 -8.17
C PHE A 171 25.87 7.32 -6.99
N THR A 172 25.14 7.27 -5.88
CA THR A 172 25.64 7.89 -4.64
C THR A 172 26.58 6.95 -3.88
N PRO A 173 27.65 7.46 -3.26
CA PRO A 173 28.58 6.66 -2.46
C PRO A 173 27.90 5.84 -1.34
N ALA A 174 26.72 6.28 -0.88
CA ALA A 174 25.93 5.62 0.14
C ALA A 174 25.35 4.25 -0.33
N ASN A 175 24.97 4.16 -1.61
CA ASN A 175 24.28 2.98 -2.14
C ASN A 175 25.24 1.86 -2.56
N LYS A 176 26.54 2.17 -2.80
CA LYS A 176 27.61 1.23 -3.19
C LYS A 176 27.24 0.28 -4.37
N ILE A 177 26.28 0.67 -5.21
CA ILE A 177 25.76 -0.21 -6.28
C ILE A 177 26.85 -0.57 -7.29
N ASP A 178 27.80 0.35 -7.52
CA ASP A 178 29.01 0.14 -8.32
C ASP A 178 29.74 -1.16 -7.98
N GLY A 179 30.05 -1.37 -6.70
CA GLY A 179 30.80 -2.53 -6.25
C GLY A 179 30.00 -3.83 -6.25
N LEU A 180 28.67 -3.73 -6.14
CA LEU A 180 27.78 -4.88 -5.95
C LEU A 180 27.29 -5.48 -7.27
N LEU A 181 26.94 -4.62 -8.23
CA LEU A 181 26.39 -5.05 -9.51
C LEU A 181 27.37 -4.78 -10.65
N PHE A 182 27.88 -3.54 -10.74
CA PHE A 182 28.62 -3.11 -11.91
C PHE A 182 30.06 -3.57 -11.96
N LEU A 183 30.67 -3.93 -10.83
CA LEU A 183 32.00 -4.53 -10.80
C LEU A 183 32.09 -5.79 -11.69
N GLY A 184 31.05 -6.63 -11.70
CA GLY A 184 31.02 -7.83 -12.55
C GLY A 184 30.77 -7.51 -14.02
N ILE A 185 30.00 -6.46 -14.31
CA ILE A 185 29.64 -6.04 -15.67
C ILE A 185 30.83 -5.34 -16.35
N THR A 186 31.49 -4.43 -15.63
CA THR A 186 32.63 -3.62 -16.09
C THR A 186 33.92 -4.42 -16.34
N GLN A 187 33.97 -5.70 -15.94
CA GLN A 187 35.06 -6.61 -16.30
C GLN A 187 35.14 -6.87 -17.81
N SER A 188 34.03 -6.67 -18.55
CA SER A 188 33.98 -6.84 -20.00
C SER A 188 33.91 -5.49 -20.72
N GLY A 189 34.58 -5.37 -21.88
CA GLY A 189 34.49 -4.16 -22.72
C GLY A 189 33.05 -3.90 -23.18
N ALA A 190 32.28 -4.95 -23.47
CA ALA A 190 30.86 -4.85 -23.81
C ALA A 190 30.02 -4.29 -22.64
N GLY A 191 30.32 -4.68 -21.40
CA GLY A 191 29.63 -4.16 -20.22
C GLY A 191 29.91 -2.68 -19.94
N GLN A 192 31.14 -2.22 -20.17
CA GLN A 192 31.47 -0.80 -20.06
C GLN A 192 30.72 0.05 -21.11
N LEU A 193 30.64 -0.43 -22.35
CA LEU A 193 29.88 0.22 -23.42
C LEU A 193 28.38 0.22 -23.11
N TRP A 194 27.82 -0.90 -22.64
CA TRP A 194 26.42 -0.98 -22.26
C TRP A 194 26.06 0.01 -21.15
N LEU A 195 26.94 0.19 -20.14
CA LEU A 195 26.73 1.18 -19.08
C LEU A 195 26.70 2.61 -19.60
N GLN A 196 27.67 2.97 -20.45
CA GLN A 196 27.73 4.31 -21.05
C GLN A 196 26.50 4.58 -21.90
N ASN A 197 26.08 3.62 -22.71
CA ASN A 197 24.90 3.74 -23.56
C ASN A 197 23.63 3.88 -22.71
N THR A 198 23.45 3.05 -21.69
CA THR A 198 22.26 3.08 -20.82
C THR A 198 22.15 4.41 -20.06
N ALA A 199 23.28 5.01 -19.67
CA ALA A 199 23.31 6.28 -18.95
C ALA A 199 22.88 7.51 -19.78
N ILE A 200 23.00 7.43 -21.11
CA ILE A 200 22.68 8.54 -22.02
C ILE A 200 21.39 8.32 -22.82
N VAL A 201 20.75 7.15 -22.68
CA VAL A 201 19.50 6.83 -23.37
C VAL A 201 18.41 7.81 -22.93
N SER A 202 17.84 8.52 -23.91
CA SER A 202 16.68 9.41 -23.73
C SER A 202 15.61 8.98 -24.73
N THR A 203 14.76 8.07 -24.29
CA THR A 203 13.61 7.55 -25.03
C THR A 203 12.35 8.34 -24.71
N THR A 204 11.45 8.43 -25.68
CA THR A 204 10.10 8.95 -25.45
C THR A 204 9.29 7.96 -24.60
N ILE A 205 8.27 8.46 -23.90
CA ILE A 205 7.38 7.60 -23.09
C ILE A 205 6.73 6.51 -23.97
N ALA A 206 6.46 6.82 -25.24
CA ALA A 206 5.86 5.90 -26.20
C ALA A 206 6.82 4.78 -26.66
N GLU A 207 8.13 4.88 -26.41
CA GLU A 207 9.12 3.88 -26.77
C GLU A 207 9.46 2.92 -25.62
N GLU A 208 8.96 3.17 -24.41
CA GLU A 208 9.28 2.46 -23.16
C GLU A 208 8.25 1.36 -22.77
N TYR A 209 7.50 0.82 -23.74
CA TYR A 209 6.46 -0.21 -23.50
C TYR A 209 7.04 -1.56 -23.03
N THR A 210 6.80 -2.03 -21.79
CA THR A 210 5.68 -2.93 -21.36
C THR A 210 5.79 -3.51 -19.93
N ILE A 211 4.61 -3.60 -19.28
CA ILE A 211 4.12 -4.39 -18.12
C ILE A 211 5.03 -4.57 -16.90
N ALA A 212 4.58 -4.05 -15.74
CA ALA A 212 5.15 -4.27 -14.41
C ALA A 212 4.34 -5.25 -13.56
N TRP A 213 4.96 -6.34 -13.10
CA TRP A 213 4.35 -7.26 -12.11
C TRP A 213 5.39 -7.77 -11.10
N TRP A 214 5.03 -7.67 -9.81
CA TRP A 214 5.92 -7.79 -8.66
C TRP A 214 5.87 -9.13 -7.97
N PRO A 215 7.07 -9.73 -7.77
CA PRO A 215 7.50 -10.03 -6.41
C PRO A 215 9.03 -10.19 -6.22
N GLY A 216 9.62 -9.31 -5.42
CA GLY A 216 10.95 -9.48 -4.80
C GLY A 216 11.58 -8.12 -4.55
N ASN A 217 12.41 -7.98 -3.53
CA ASN A 217 12.96 -6.67 -3.15
C ASN A 217 14.41 -6.57 -3.64
N PHE A 218 14.64 -5.91 -4.77
CA PHE A 218 16.00 -5.65 -5.26
C PHE A 218 16.88 -4.93 -4.22
N ALA A 219 16.32 -4.06 -3.39
CA ALA A 219 17.05 -3.46 -2.27
C ALA A 219 17.51 -4.51 -1.26
N TYR A 220 16.78 -5.61 -1.09
CA TYR A 220 17.19 -6.71 -0.22
C TYR A 220 18.36 -7.49 -0.81
N ASP A 221 18.35 -7.73 -2.14
CA ASP A 221 19.51 -8.34 -2.83
C ASP A 221 20.76 -7.44 -2.71
N LEU A 222 20.61 -6.12 -2.90
CA LEU A 222 21.68 -5.15 -2.69
C LEU A 222 22.16 -5.10 -1.23
N PHE A 223 21.23 -5.18 -0.28
CA PHE A 223 21.55 -5.25 1.14
C PHE A 223 22.40 -6.49 1.44
N LEU A 224 22.01 -7.66 0.96
CA LEU A 224 22.77 -8.91 1.15
C LEU A 224 24.14 -8.83 0.47
N GLY A 225 24.22 -8.31 -0.75
CA GLY A 225 25.51 -8.07 -1.42
C GLY A 225 26.43 -7.17 -0.61
N LYS A 226 25.90 -6.06 -0.07
CA LYS A 226 26.65 -5.14 0.81
C LYS A 226 27.07 -5.81 2.11
N TYR A 227 26.14 -6.52 2.75
CA TYR A 227 26.34 -7.18 4.03
C TYR A 227 27.39 -8.29 3.93
N CYS A 228 27.38 -9.06 2.84
CA CYS A 228 28.35 -10.12 2.58
C CYS A 228 29.58 -9.69 1.77
N ASN A 229 29.74 -8.39 1.52
CA ASN A 229 30.82 -7.82 0.70
C ASN A 229 31.05 -8.60 -0.61
N GLY A 230 29.96 -8.90 -1.32
CA GLY A 230 29.94 -9.74 -2.51
C GLY A 230 29.05 -9.16 -3.60
N SER A 231 29.32 -9.55 -4.84
CA SER A 231 28.48 -9.16 -5.97
C SER A 231 27.16 -9.92 -5.93
N ILE A 232 26.09 -9.26 -6.39
CA ILE A 232 24.78 -9.90 -6.60
C ILE A 232 24.68 -10.61 -7.96
N LEU A 233 25.65 -10.40 -8.84
CA LEU A 233 25.71 -11.03 -10.14
C LEU A 233 26.24 -12.47 -10.00
N PRO A 234 25.47 -13.52 -10.33
CA PRO A 234 25.90 -14.91 -10.20
C PRO A 234 27.14 -15.25 -11.01
N THR A 235 27.38 -14.55 -12.12
CA THR A 235 28.56 -14.75 -12.98
C THR A 235 29.82 -14.06 -12.46
N ALA A 236 29.71 -13.16 -11.47
CA ALA A 236 30.87 -12.48 -10.92
C ALA A 236 31.69 -13.43 -10.04
N SER A 237 33.02 -13.33 -10.13
CA SER A 237 33.96 -14.14 -9.33
C SER A 237 33.79 -13.95 -7.82
N ASN A 238 33.16 -12.85 -7.40
CA ASN A 238 32.90 -12.50 -6.01
C ASN A 238 31.40 -12.56 -5.65
N TYR A 239 30.59 -13.41 -6.30
CA TYR A 239 29.17 -13.62 -5.96
C TYR A 239 28.95 -13.91 -4.47
N TYR A 240 27.88 -13.39 -3.87
CA TYR A 240 27.69 -13.43 -2.41
C TYR A 240 27.24 -14.81 -1.87
N ILE A 241 26.66 -15.68 -2.70
CA ILE A 241 26.30 -17.05 -2.31
C ILE A 241 27.56 -17.92 -2.24
N ASN A 242 27.57 -18.87 -1.32
CA ASN A 242 28.71 -19.73 -0.94
C ASN A 242 29.89 -18.98 -0.29
N LYS A 243 29.65 -17.78 0.24
CA LYS A 243 30.61 -17.04 1.07
C LYS A 243 30.26 -17.13 2.55
N TYR A 244 31.29 -16.96 3.39
CA TYR A 244 31.09 -16.71 4.81
C TYR A 244 30.72 -15.24 5.01
N CYS A 245 29.56 -15.01 5.61
CA CYS A 245 28.93 -13.70 5.78
C CYS A 245 28.47 -13.55 7.23
N ASP A 246 29.20 -12.76 8.01
CA ASP A 246 28.89 -12.40 9.41
C ASP A 246 28.42 -13.57 10.29
N GLY A 247 29.20 -14.65 10.35
CA GLY A 247 28.86 -15.82 11.18
C GLY A 247 28.01 -16.89 10.48
N ILE A 248 27.53 -16.63 9.26
CA ILE A 248 26.65 -17.53 8.51
C ILE A 248 27.30 -17.90 7.17
N ASN A 249 27.28 -19.20 6.83
CA ASN A 249 27.60 -19.63 5.47
C ASN A 249 26.40 -19.34 4.56
N ALA A 250 26.57 -18.44 3.60
CA ALA A 250 25.54 -18.04 2.64
C ALA A 250 25.31 -19.11 1.55
N THR A 251 25.03 -20.35 1.94
CA THR A 251 24.82 -21.50 1.02
C THR A 251 23.60 -21.31 0.10
N SER A 252 22.64 -20.49 0.53
CA SER A 252 21.46 -20.10 -0.22
C SER A 252 20.97 -18.74 0.26
N ILE A 253 20.06 -18.12 -0.51
CA ILE A 253 19.42 -16.88 -0.06
C ILE A 253 18.60 -17.09 1.22
N GLU A 254 17.99 -18.27 1.39
CA GLU A 254 17.24 -18.60 2.61
C GLU A 254 18.15 -18.67 3.84
N ALA A 255 19.36 -19.22 3.67
CA ALA A 255 20.33 -19.36 4.74
C ALA A 255 20.88 -18.00 5.19
N VAL A 256 21.33 -17.16 4.25
CA VAL A 256 21.85 -15.83 4.58
C VAL A 256 20.77 -14.89 5.13
N SER A 257 19.50 -15.15 4.81
CA SER A 257 18.34 -14.43 5.35
C SER A 257 17.83 -14.96 6.70
N GLY A 258 18.49 -15.97 7.29
CA GLY A 258 18.11 -16.51 8.60
C GLY A 258 16.81 -17.34 8.58
N PHE A 259 16.41 -17.87 7.42
CA PHE A 259 15.27 -18.79 7.32
C PHE A 259 15.63 -20.22 7.70
N THR A 260 16.93 -20.55 7.71
CA THR A 260 17.45 -21.86 8.12
C THR A 260 17.86 -21.88 9.60
N ASP A 261 17.90 -23.07 10.18
CA ASP A 261 18.51 -23.32 11.49
C ASP A 261 20.05 -23.35 11.42
N SER A 262 20.71 -23.62 12.56
CA SER A 262 22.17 -23.73 12.66
C SER A 262 22.77 -24.86 11.82
N SER A 263 21.95 -25.82 11.40
CA SER A 263 22.34 -26.93 10.52
C SER A 263 22.07 -26.63 9.03
N GLY A 264 21.51 -25.45 8.71
CA GLY A 264 21.22 -25.03 7.34
C GLY A 264 19.88 -25.52 6.80
N TYR A 265 18.99 -26.06 7.64
CA TYR A 265 17.68 -26.57 7.22
C TYR A 265 16.54 -25.60 7.56
N VAL A 266 15.55 -25.52 6.69
CA VAL A 266 14.29 -24.82 6.97
C VAL A 266 13.38 -25.76 7.76
N THR A 267 12.85 -25.32 8.90
CA THR A 267 12.08 -26.17 9.83
C THR A 267 10.68 -25.58 10.16
N GLN A 268 9.80 -26.41 10.74
CA GLN A 268 8.46 -26.05 11.24
C GLN A 268 7.56 -25.39 10.16
N GLN A 269 6.82 -24.33 10.49
CA GLN A 269 5.91 -23.63 9.57
C GLN A 269 6.63 -23.10 8.32
N ARG A 270 7.91 -22.70 8.44
CA ARG A 270 8.71 -22.29 7.27
C ARG A 270 8.92 -23.46 6.31
N ALA A 271 9.15 -24.67 6.82
CA ALA A 271 9.33 -25.87 5.99
C ALA A 271 8.05 -26.25 5.25
N ALA A 272 6.89 -26.09 5.90
CA ALA A 272 5.59 -26.31 5.26
C ALA A 272 5.38 -25.33 4.07
N ILE A 273 5.72 -24.05 4.27
CA ILE A 273 5.65 -23.02 3.22
C ILE A 273 6.64 -23.32 2.10
N GLN A 274 7.89 -23.64 2.45
CA GLN A 274 8.93 -23.96 1.48
C GLN A 274 8.55 -25.19 0.65
N LYS A 275 7.95 -26.20 1.26
CA LYS A 275 7.47 -27.40 0.57
C LYS A 275 6.30 -27.10 -0.38
N ALA A 276 5.39 -26.21 0.01
CA ALA A 276 4.22 -25.86 -0.79
C ALA A 276 4.53 -24.90 -1.94
N LEU A 277 5.40 -23.90 -1.70
CA LEU A 277 5.65 -22.80 -2.63
C LEU A 277 7.01 -22.87 -3.32
N GLY A 278 7.94 -23.67 -2.79
CA GLY A 278 9.35 -23.67 -3.16
C GLY A 278 10.19 -22.75 -2.26
N PRO A 279 11.47 -22.52 -2.62
CA PRO A 279 12.40 -21.76 -1.79
C PRO A 279 11.86 -20.36 -1.40
N ILE A 280 11.89 -20.06 -0.12
CA ILE A 280 11.48 -18.78 0.49
C ILE A 280 12.34 -17.66 -0.11
N LEU A 281 11.74 -16.48 -0.35
CA LEU A 281 12.32 -15.38 -1.14
C LEU A 281 12.54 -15.68 -2.64
N SER A 282 12.26 -16.92 -3.08
CA SER A 282 12.33 -17.34 -4.49
C SER A 282 10.95 -17.55 -5.14
N THR A 283 9.89 -17.23 -4.38
CA THR A 283 8.49 -17.35 -4.75
C THR A 283 7.96 -16.07 -5.36
N ASN A 284 7.02 -16.21 -6.29
CA ASN A 284 6.41 -15.07 -6.95
C ASN A 284 5.01 -14.79 -6.37
N LEU A 285 4.83 -13.63 -5.74
CA LEU A 285 3.51 -13.07 -5.42
C LEU A 285 2.89 -12.47 -6.69
N TRP A 286 1.56 -12.49 -6.74
CA TRP A 286 0.78 -11.94 -7.84
C TRP A 286 -0.28 -11.07 -7.21
N VAL A 287 -0.35 -9.80 -7.62
CA VAL A 287 -1.46 -8.95 -7.19
C VAL A 287 -2.67 -9.30 -8.03
N VAL A 288 -3.58 -10.11 -7.49
CA VAL A 288 -4.82 -10.43 -8.19
C VAL A 288 -5.76 -9.23 -8.06
N PRO A 289 -6.24 -8.64 -9.17
CA PRO A 289 -7.18 -7.53 -9.10
C PRO A 289 -8.46 -7.98 -8.41
N VAL A 290 -9.07 -7.08 -7.63
CA VAL A 290 -10.34 -7.37 -6.97
C VAL A 290 -11.37 -7.79 -8.03
N PRO A 291 -11.99 -8.98 -7.91
CA PRO A 291 -12.96 -9.43 -8.89
C PRO A 291 -14.08 -8.40 -9.07
N LYS A 292 -14.32 -7.96 -10.30
CA LYS A 292 -15.39 -6.98 -10.62
C LYS A 292 -16.77 -7.34 -10.03
N PRO A 293 -17.19 -8.62 -9.98
CA PRO A 293 -18.45 -8.98 -9.32
C PRO A 293 -18.46 -8.67 -7.83
N LEU A 294 -17.33 -8.89 -7.14
CA LEU A 294 -17.20 -8.63 -5.70
C LEU A 294 -17.20 -7.12 -5.41
N SER A 295 -16.47 -6.32 -6.20
CA SER A 295 -16.49 -4.87 -6.04
C SER A 295 -17.89 -4.30 -6.30
N LYS A 296 -18.58 -4.80 -7.33
CA LYS A 296 -19.97 -4.41 -7.62
C LYS A 296 -20.93 -4.82 -6.49
N LEU A 297 -20.78 -6.03 -5.93
CA LEU A 297 -21.59 -6.50 -4.82
C LEU A 297 -21.43 -5.59 -3.60
N ILE A 298 -20.20 -5.27 -3.21
CA ILE A 298 -19.90 -4.39 -2.08
C ILE A 298 -20.46 -2.99 -2.33
N ALA A 299 -20.24 -2.41 -3.51
CA ALA A 299 -20.78 -1.10 -3.86
C ALA A 299 -22.32 -1.08 -3.81
N THR A 300 -22.97 -2.13 -4.31
CA THR A 300 -24.44 -2.27 -4.28
C THR A 300 -24.96 -2.41 -2.85
N LEU A 301 -24.30 -3.22 -2.02
CA LEU A 301 -24.64 -3.39 -0.62
C LEU A 301 -24.51 -2.07 0.15
N LEU A 302 -23.39 -1.35 -0.04
CA LEU A 302 -23.15 -0.06 0.62
C LEU A 302 -24.14 1.02 0.17
N SER A 303 -24.47 1.07 -1.13
CA SER A 303 -25.50 1.98 -1.66
C SER A 303 -26.87 1.64 -1.08
N SER A 304 -27.29 0.36 -1.14
CA SER A 304 -28.58 -0.08 -0.62
C SER A 304 -28.71 0.16 0.88
N PHE A 305 -27.63 -0.05 1.64
CA PHE A 305 -27.58 0.26 3.07
C PHE A 305 -27.75 1.76 3.33
N HIS A 306 -27.02 2.61 2.60
CA HIS A 306 -27.19 4.06 2.68
C HIS A 306 -28.60 4.49 2.30
N ASP A 307 -29.15 4.01 1.19
CA ASP A 307 -30.50 4.33 0.73
C ASP A 307 -31.55 3.92 1.77
N THR A 308 -31.39 2.73 2.36
CA THR A 308 -32.27 2.22 3.41
C THR A 308 -32.19 3.11 4.65
N ILE A 309 -30.98 3.43 5.11
CA ILE A 309 -30.77 4.35 6.23
C ILE A 309 -31.40 5.72 5.95
N MET A 310 -31.18 6.30 4.78
CA MET A 310 -31.71 7.61 4.43
C MET A 310 -33.24 7.62 4.27
N SER A 311 -33.83 6.49 3.86
CA SER A 311 -35.28 6.32 3.76
C SER A 311 -35.98 6.11 5.11
N MET A 312 -35.24 5.64 6.13
CA MET A 312 -35.77 5.55 7.48
C MET A 312 -36.01 6.98 7.98
N LYS A 313 -37.18 7.25 8.57
CA LYS A 313 -37.43 8.52 9.26
C LYS A 313 -36.72 8.46 10.62
N TRP A 314 -35.44 8.81 10.65
CA TRP A 314 -34.69 8.88 11.90
C TRP A 314 -35.29 9.99 12.76
N SER A 315 -35.88 9.61 13.89
CA SER A 315 -35.98 10.53 15.02
C SER A 315 -34.54 10.86 15.45
N PRO A 316 -34.16 12.14 15.69
CA PRO A 316 -32.78 12.54 16.01
C PRO A 316 -32.19 11.90 17.28
N PHE A 317 -32.94 11.05 17.97
CA PHE A 317 -32.54 10.32 19.18
C PHE A 317 -33.00 8.86 19.10
N ILE A 318 -32.32 8.02 18.33
CA ILE A 318 -32.28 6.59 18.68
C ILE A 318 -31.00 6.39 19.49
N PRO A 319 -31.10 6.00 20.77
CA PRO A 319 -29.91 5.71 21.54
C PRO A 319 -29.20 4.50 20.89
N TYR A 320 -27.95 4.74 20.48
CA TYR A 320 -26.98 3.74 20.01
C TYR A 320 -26.90 2.40 20.78
N PRO A 321 -27.27 2.26 22.08
CA PRO A 321 -27.24 0.97 22.78
C PRO A 321 -28.10 -0.19 22.21
N VAL A 322 -28.96 0.03 21.21
CA VAL A 322 -29.80 -1.06 20.65
C VAL A 322 -29.06 -1.91 19.60
N LEU A 323 -27.91 -1.46 19.07
CA LEU A 323 -27.09 -2.27 18.17
C LEU A 323 -26.28 -3.27 18.99
N GLN A 324 -26.77 -4.51 19.08
CA GLN A 324 -25.98 -5.62 19.59
C GLN A 324 -24.74 -5.80 18.69
N SER A 325 -23.56 -5.83 19.30
CA SER A 325 -22.33 -6.18 18.58
C SER A 325 -22.41 -7.64 18.15
N ILE A 326 -22.65 -7.88 16.87
CA ILE A 326 -22.54 -9.23 16.30
C ILE A 326 -21.06 -9.45 16.01
N VAL A 327 -20.44 -10.39 16.73
CA VAL A 327 -19.09 -10.87 16.43
C VAL A 327 -19.21 -11.89 15.30
N LEU A 328 -18.99 -11.45 14.07
CA LEU A 328 -18.83 -12.35 12.93
C LEU A 328 -17.37 -12.78 12.87
N THR A 329 -17.11 -14.08 13.04
CA THR A 329 -15.82 -14.72 12.73
C THR A 329 -15.98 -15.51 11.43
N PRO A 330 -16.00 -14.84 10.26
CA PRO A 330 -16.08 -15.53 8.99
C PRO A 330 -14.86 -16.46 8.87
N HIS A 331 -15.12 -17.76 8.87
CA HIS A 331 -14.15 -18.80 8.59
C HIS A 331 -14.71 -19.69 7.49
N SER A 332 -13.82 -20.32 6.72
CA SER A 332 -14.24 -21.26 5.70
C SER A 332 -14.97 -22.45 6.36
N PRO A 333 -16.10 -22.93 5.81
CA PRO A 333 -16.75 -24.16 6.29
C PRO A 333 -15.82 -25.39 6.28
N HIS A 334 -14.74 -25.33 5.48
CA HIS A 334 -13.71 -26.37 5.41
C HIS A 334 -12.72 -26.35 6.58
N TRP A 335 -12.79 -25.36 7.49
CA TRP A 335 -11.90 -25.24 8.65
C TRP A 335 -12.55 -25.75 9.94
N ASN A 336 -13.49 -26.69 9.83
CA ASN A 336 -14.25 -27.26 10.94
C ASN A 336 -13.57 -28.45 11.66
N GLU A 337 -12.27 -28.66 11.45
CA GLU A 337 -11.50 -29.68 12.17
C GLU A 337 -10.76 -29.08 13.39
N ASP A 338 -10.20 -29.93 14.26
CA ASP A 338 -9.39 -29.55 15.42
C ASP A 338 -8.01 -29.00 15.02
N TYR A 339 -7.99 -27.96 14.20
CA TYR A 339 -6.77 -27.29 13.79
C TYR A 339 -6.25 -26.34 14.88
N LEU A 340 -4.93 -26.37 15.08
CA LEU A 340 -4.21 -25.33 15.80
C LEU A 340 -3.89 -24.19 14.84
N TYR A 341 -4.39 -23.00 15.14
CA TYR A 341 -4.22 -21.80 14.34
C TYR A 341 -3.01 -21.01 14.83
N TYR A 342 -2.15 -20.64 13.90
CA TYR A 342 -1.06 -19.70 14.12
C TYR A 342 -1.39 -18.42 13.34
N GLY A 343 -1.67 -17.33 14.07
CA GLY A 343 -1.92 -16.02 13.48
C GLY A 343 -0.63 -15.24 13.21
N GLY A 344 -0.69 -14.22 12.36
CA GLY A 344 0.45 -13.34 12.05
C GLY A 344 1.27 -13.78 10.84
N ASN A 345 2.57 -13.49 10.84
CA ASN A 345 3.46 -13.83 9.73
C ASN A 345 3.75 -15.35 9.74
N PRO A 346 3.36 -16.12 8.71
CA PRO A 346 3.54 -17.57 8.68
C PRO A 346 5.02 -18.00 8.60
N LEU A 347 5.95 -17.06 8.35
CA LEU A 347 7.39 -17.27 8.44
C LEU A 347 7.96 -17.08 9.86
N CYS A 348 7.17 -16.57 10.81
CA CYS A 348 7.62 -16.39 12.19
C CYS A 348 7.58 -17.73 12.92
N LEU A 349 8.72 -18.15 13.50
CA LEU A 349 8.81 -19.37 14.31
C LEU A 349 8.26 -19.19 15.73
N TYR A 350 8.08 -17.94 16.14
CA TYR A 350 7.65 -17.57 17.48
C TYR A 350 6.16 -17.24 17.46
N GLY A 351 5.35 -18.06 18.13
CA GLY A 351 3.91 -17.87 18.25
C GLY A 351 3.26 -19.00 19.03
N THR A 352 2.33 -18.66 19.93
CA THR A 352 1.51 -19.66 20.63
C THR A 352 0.35 -20.10 19.74
N ALA A 353 0.15 -21.41 19.66
CA ALA A 353 -0.98 -21.99 18.95
C ALA A 353 -2.31 -21.51 19.58
N GLN A 354 -3.27 -21.15 18.74
CA GLN A 354 -4.61 -20.76 19.15
C GLN A 354 -5.63 -21.80 18.68
N THR A 355 -6.66 -22.03 19.48
CA THR A 355 -7.78 -22.92 19.14
C THR A 355 -8.86 -22.23 18.30
N SER A 356 -8.66 -20.96 17.96
CA SER A 356 -9.59 -20.18 17.13
C SER A 356 -8.82 -19.21 16.22
N PHE A 357 -9.31 -19.02 15.00
CA PHE A 357 -8.74 -18.08 14.04
C PHE A 357 -9.12 -16.63 14.42
N LYS A 358 -8.19 -15.88 15.01
CA LYS A 358 -8.36 -14.44 15.25
C LYS A 358 -7.83 -13.66 14.06
N HIS A 359 -8.73 -13.15 13.22
CA HIS A 359 -8.39 -12.23 12.14
C HIS A 359 -8.01 -10.86 12.76
N LEU A 360 -6.71 -10.61 12.94
CA LEU A 360 -6.21 -9.25 13.11
C LEU A 360 -6.21 -8.60 11.72
N LEU A 361 -7.26 -7.86 11.40
CA LEU A 361 -7.49 -7.13 10.15
C LEU A 361 -6.44 -6.05 9.82
N HIS A 362 -5.36 -5.93 10.59
CA HIS A 362 -4.43 -4.80 10.49
C HIS A 362 -3.24 -4.98 9.53
N SER A 363 -3.01 -6.13 8.89
CA SER A 363 -1.85 -6.25 7.97
C SER A 363 -1.78 -7.49 7.06
N MET A 364 -2.83 -8.27 6.85
CA MET A 364 -2.75 -9.41 5.93
C MET A 364 -3.05 -9.00 4.48
N MET A 365 -1.99 -8.90 3.66
CA MET A 365 -2.13 -9.10 2.22
C MET A 365 -2.68 -10.51 1.98
N ILE A 366 -3.93 -10.60 1.54
CA ILE A 366 -4.50 -11.85 1.04
C ILE A 366 -3.82 -12.14 -0.30
N ALA A 367 -2.73 -12.90 -0.27
CA ALA A 367 -2.19 -13.50 -1.47
C ALA A 367 -3.14 -14.65 -1.86
N GLN A 368 -3.88 -14.48 -2.96
CA GLN A 368 -4.60 -15.59 -3.56
C GLN A 368 -3.54 -16.51 -4.21
N ILE A 369 -3.12 -17.53 -3.46
CA ILE A 369 -2.20 -18.56 -3.91
C ILE A 369 -2.99 -19.50 -4.81
N ASN A 370 -3.02 -19.20 -6.11
CA ASN A 370 -3.52 -20.13 -7.09
C ASN A 370 -2.51 -21.28 -7.23
N PHE A 371 -2.89 -22.47 -6.75
CA PHE A 371 -2.22 -23.72 -7.11
C PHE A 371 -2.54 -24.01 -8.58
N LEU A 372 -1.59 -23.70 -9.47
CA LEU A 372 -1.57 -24.16 -10.86
C LEU A 372 -0.26 -24.88 -11.15
#